data_AF-A0A7S4HR71-F1
#
_entry.id   AF-A0A7S4HR71-F1
#
_cell.length_a   1.000
_cell.length_b   1.000
_cell.length_c   1.000
_cell.angle_alpha   90.00
_cell.angle_beta   90.00
_cell.angle_gamma   90.00
#
_symmetry.space_group_name_H-M   'P 1'
#
loop_
_entity.id
_entity.type
_entity.pdbx_description
1 polymer ?
#
loop_
_entity_poly.entity_id
_entity_poly.type
_entity_poly.pdbx_seq_one_letter_code
_entity_poly.pdbx_strand_id
1 'polypeptide(L)'
;HCPLPADASRLSWVRDLAVIRSREWLRPQSGVVWSQDAGPLLLLKLTLRNPRPPEWPTERPDAFVLQTWFEQQTEMIGQARLREVCDRQAGELRKNAKDAATWRVEQGGWPQPLAESYSFLMQNFKEVLGLGLESQLALRTTGAVSPLLTASLSELHDAFSFAARLQRSPAPPAYRHLHGQFGLAFNDPVWAMLDSAADAEETVTFRTHAPVEASADERCLTATGYATPIQYADQDGTIRYEQRGTSDVVCFLSAAVDRQGFHSMVQTLHDENEAQYDLPPGAKVECVRVDEPGTWEAFGGVRPSCRCYTVRVTYMC
;
A
#
# COMPACT_ATOMS: atom_id res chain seq x y z
N HIS A 1 0.27 -19.41 -27.94
CA HIS A 1 0.79 -20.21 -26.81
C HIS A 1 2.14 -19.67 -26.40
N CYS A 2 2.19 -18.86 -25.34
CA CYS A 2 3.43 -18.41 -24.71
C CYS A 2 3.73 -19.38 -23.55
N PRO A 3 4.90 -20.01 -23.46
CA PRO A 3 5.24 -20.82 -22.30
C PRO A 3 5.43 -19.90 -21.08
N LEU A 4 4.70 -20.18 -20.00
CA LEU A 4 4.95 -19.55 -18.70
C LEU A 4 6.28 -20.08 -18.13
N PRO A 5 7.12 -19.23 -17.50
CA PRO A 5 8.36 -19.69 -16.90
C PRO A 5 8.05 -20.51 -15.64
N ALA A 6 8.51 -21.76 -15.64
CA ALA A 6 8.53 -22.61 -14.46
C ALA A 6 9.77 -22.25 -13.62
N ASP A 7 9.63 -21.31 -12.69
CA ASP A 7 10.68 -21.07 -11.70
C ASP A 7 10.08 -20.85 -10.30
N ALA A 8 9.96 -21.96 -9.57
CA ALA A 8 9.46 -21.99 -8.19
C ALA A 8 10.50 -21.50 -7.16
N SER A 9 11.70 -21.07 -7.60
CA SER A 9 12.77 -20.62 -6.71
C SER A 9 12.61 -19.17 -6.20
N ARG A 10 11.69 -18.39 -6.79
CA ARG A 10 11.45 -16.98 -6.41
C ARG A 10 10.62 -16.78 -5.14
N LEU A 11 10.09 -17.82 -4.48
CA LEU A 11 9.13 -17.64 -3.37
C LEU A 11 9.74 -17.78 -1.96
N SER A 12 11.04 -18.12 -1.83
CA SER A 12 11.68 -18.27 -0.53
C SER A 12 11.85 -16.95 0.24
N TRP A 13 12.06 -15.82 -0.45
CA TRP A 13 12.35 -14.54 0.20
C TRP A 13 11.12 -13.83 0.78
N VAL A 14 9.90 -14.14 0.31
CA VAL A 14 8.66 -13.66 0.94
C VAL A 14 8.51 -14.27 2.35
N ARG A 15 8.99 -15.50 2.56
CA ARG A 15 9.13 -16.07 3.92
C ARG A 15 10.18 -15.30 4.73
N ASP A 16 11.25 -14.85 4.09
CA ASP A 16 12.33 -14.11 4.75
C ASP A 16 11.94 -12.66 5.09
N LEU A 17 11.04 -12.00 4.36
CA LEU A 17 10.55 -10.66 4.71
C LEU A 17 9.84 -10.58 6.07
N ALA A 18 9.23 -11.69 6.51
CA ALA A 18 8.63 -11.81 7.84
C ALA A 18 9.64 -12.26 8.92
N VAL A 19 10.78 -12.85 8.52
CA VAL A 19 11.79 -13.43 9.44
C VAL A 19 13.03 -12.54 9.58
N ILE A 20 13.33 -11.67 8.61
CA ILE A 20 14.35 -10.61 8.66
C ILE A 20 13.78 -9.44 9.49
N ARG A 21 13.46 -9.72 10.75
CA ARG A 21 13.24 -8.72 11.80
C ARG A 21 13.90 -9.05 13.13
N SER A 22 14.84 -10.00 13.16
CA SER A 22 15.55 -10.32 14.40
C SER A 22 17.05 -10.56 14.26
N ARG A 23 17.65 -10.37 13.08
CA ARG A 23 19.08 -10.59 12.87
C ARG A 23 19.62 -9.57 11.92
N GLU A 24 19.96 -8.40 12.47
CA GLU A 24 21.22 -7.70 12.25
C GLU A 24 21.04 -6.21 12.62
N TRP A 25 21.94 -5.76 13.51
CA TRP A 25 22.15 -4.37 13.96
C TRP A 25 21.06 -3.75 14.85
N LEU A 26 21.40 -3.53 16.14
CA LEU A 26 21.48 -2.21 16.80
C LEU A 26 21.49 -2.36 18.34
N ARG A 27 22.45 -1.70 19.01
CA ARG A 27 22.34 -1.29 20.42
C ARG A 27 22.08 0.22 20.44
N PRO A 28 21.15 0.75 21.26
CA PRO A 28 21.03 2.19 21.46
C PRO A 28 21.73 2.65 22.75
N GLN A 29 22.29 3.87 22.71
CA GLN A 29 22.57 4.68 23.90
C GLN A 29 21.44 5.70 24.12
N SER A 30 20.99 5.72 25.37
CA SER A 30 20.28 6.76 26.12
C SER A 30 19.10 7.53 25.49
N GLY A 31 17.96 7.37 26.16
CA GLY A 31 17.08 8.46 26.59
C GLY A 31 16.03 8.92 25.57
N VAL A 32 14.75 8.70 25.89
CA VAL A 32 13.68 9.71 25.89
C VAL A 32 12.37 9.11 26.44
N VAL A 33 11.63 9.99 27.11
CA VAL A 33 10.40 9.85 27.89
C VAL A 33 9.22 9.33 27.06
N TRP A 34 8.42 8.46 27.68
CA TRP A 34 7.15 7.96 27.16
C TRP A 34 6.09 9.06 27.11
N SER A 35 5.50 9.29 25.94
CA SER A 35 4.15 9.89 25.81
C SER A 35 3.15 8.76 25.61
N GLN A 36 2.07 8.75 26.40
CA GLN A 36 1.05 7.69 26.40
C GLN A 36 0.02 7.81 25.26
N ASP A 37 0.11 8.81 24.38
CA ASP A 37 -0.93 9.08 23.39
C ASP A 37 -0.42 9.05 21.94
N ALA A 38 0.11 7.92 21.50
CA ALA A 38 0.30 7.66 20.07
C ALA A 38 0.03 6.19 19.73
N GLY A 39 -1.05 5.96 18.98
CA GLY A 39 -1.29 4.70 18.26
C GLY A 39 -0.16 4.37 17.27
N PRO A 40 -0.16 3.17 16.68
CA PRO A 40 1.04 2.52 16.17
C PRO A 40 1.51 3.11 14.83
N LEU A 41 2.24 4.22 14.88
CA LEU A 41 3.16 4.63 13.82
C LEU A 41 4.51 3.99 14.13
N LEU A 42 4.74 2.86 13.47
CA LEU A 42 5.93 2.04 13.59
C LEU A 42 7.12 2.82 13.02
N LEU A 43 7.88 3.48 13.90
CA LEU A 43 9.01 4.33 13.57
C LEU A 43 10.19 3.46 13.09
N LEU A 44 10.35 3.36 11.78
CA LEU A 44 11.54 2.82 11.13
C LEU A 44 12.59 3.94 11.04
N LYS A 45 13.33 4.18 12.12
CA LYS A 45 14.57 4.97 12.10
C LYS A 45 15.76 4.06 12.40
N LEU A 46 16.52 3.73 11.36
CA LEU A 46 17.79 3.01 11.45
C LEU A 46 18.92 3.92 10.94
N THR A 47 19.94 4.16 11.76
CA THR A 47 21.24 4.70 11.33
C THR A 47 22.41 4.04 12.09
N LEU A 48 23.57 3.94 11.43
CA LEU A 48 24.64 2.93 11.55
C LEU A 48 25.82 3.23 12.52
N ARG A 49 26.50 2.14 12.97
CA ARG A 49 27.97 1.85 13.14
C ARG A 49 28.47 1.33 14.52
N ASN A 50 29.39 0.34 14.45
CA ASN A 50 30.14 -0.43 15.50
C ASN A 50 31.58 0.16 15.72
N PRO A 51 32.54 -0.36 16.55
CA PRO A 51 32.59 -1.58 17.42
C PRO A 51 33.36 -1.53 18.79
N ARG A 52 33.11 -2.54 19.67
CA ARG A 52 34.04 -3.40 20.49
C ARG A 52 33.54 -3.67 21.95
N PRO A 53 33.76 -4.88 22.51
CA PRO A 53 33.35 -5.22 23.88
C PRO A 53 34.51 -5.17 24.89
N PRO A 54 34.25 -4.98 26.20
CA PRO A 54 35.19 -5.40 27.24
C PRO A 54 34.72 -6.69 27.94
N GLU A 55 35.73 -7.43 28.41
CA GLU A 55 35.67 -8.72 29.11
C GLU A 55 35.10 -8.59 30.54
N TRP A 56 34.56 -9.69 31.07
CA TRP A 56 33.98 -9.78 32.42
C TRP A 56 34.95 -10.43 33.42
N PRO A 57 35.06 -9.95 34.67
CA PRO A 57 35.74 -10.66 35.76
C PRO A 57 34.79 -11.53 36.61
N THR A 58 35.40 -12.49 37.29
CA THR A 58 34.86 -13.73 37.89
C THR A 58 34.55 -13.66 39.40
N GLU A 59 33.88 -12.62 39.92
CA GLU A 59 33.46 -12.59 41.34
C GLU A 59 32.03 -12.07 41.58
N ARG A 60 31.47 -12.39 42.76
CA ARG A 60 30.04 -12.38 43.10
C ARG A 60 29.32 -11.05 42.81
N PRO A 61 28.05 -11.08 42.34
CA PRO A 61 27.41 -9.90 41.78
C PRO A 61 26.94 -8.91 42.85
N ASP A 62 27.47 -7.69 42.82
CA ASP A 62 26.94 -6.51 43.53
C ASP A 62 25.56 -6.10 42.97
N ALA A 63 24.81 -5.29 43.73
CA ALA A 63 23.45 -4.81 43.39
C ALA A 63 23.31 -4.24 41.96
N PHE A 64 24.39 -3.75 41.37
CA PHE A 64 24.47 -3.29 39.98
C PHE A 64 24.27 -4.44 38.97
N VAL A 65 24.73 -5.65 39.26
CA VAL A 65 24.56 -6.83 38.39
C VAL A 65 23.14 -7.39 38.49
N LEU A 66 22.48 -7.30 39.66
CA LEU A 66 21.07 -7.65 39.80
C LEU A 66 20.17 -6.67 39.04
N GLN A 67 20.51 -5.37 39.06
CA GLN A 67 19.82 -4.36 38.26
C GLN A 67 20.05 -4.57 36.75
N THR A 68 21.29 -4.82 36.33
CA THR A 68 21.62 -5.11 34.93
C THR A 68 20.95 -6.40 34.44
N TRP A 69 20.83 -7.41 35.30
CA TRP A 69 20.09 -8.65 35.01
C TRP A 69 18.59 -8.39 34.94
N PHE A 70 18.01 -7.59 35.83
CA PHE A 70 16.59 -7.21 35.76
C PHE A 70 16.28 -6.38 34.51
N GLU A 71 17.17 -5.46 34.12
CA GLU A 71 17.07 -4.67 32.89
C GLU A 71 17.21 -5.56 31.64
N GLN A 72 18.16 -6.51 31.62
CA GLN A 72 18.28 -7.51 30.55
C GLN A 72 17.10 -8.48 30.49
N GLN A 73 16.56 -8.91 31.63
CA GLN A 73 15.37 -9.77 31.66
C GLN A 73 14.12 -8.98 31.23
N THR A 74 14.00 -7.71 31.61
CA THR A 74 12.91 -6.83 31.16
C THR A 74 13.04 -6.49 29.68
N GLU A 75 14.26 -6.35 29.16
CA GLU A 75 14.56 -6.18 27.74
C GLU A 75 14.30 -7.47 26.95
N MET A 76 14.70 -8.63 27.46
CA MET A 76 14.41 -9.93 26.84
C MET A 76 12.91 -10.26 26.87
N ILE A 77 12.21 -9.97 27.97
CA ILE A 77 10.75 -10.10 28.08
C ILE A 77 10.08 -9.08 27.15
N GLY A 78 10.63 -7.86 27.03
CA GLY A 78 10.19 -6.84 26.09
C GLY A 78 10.38 -7.27 24.63
N GLN A 79 11.52 -7.86 24.28
CA GLN A 79 11.82 -8.38 22.94
C GLN A 79 11.02 -9.64 22.61
N ALA A 80 10.83 -10.54 23.58
CA ALA A 80 10.00 -11.74 23.41
C ALA A 80 8.51 -11.35 23.25
N ARG A 81 8.00 -10.41 24.06
CA ARG A 81 6.65 -9.85 23.89
C ARG A 81 6.51 -9.07 22.59
N LEU A 82 7.51 -8.27 22.20
CA LEU A 82 7.50 -7.56 20.92
C LEU A 82 7.53 -8.53 19.75
N ARG A 83 8.33 -9.60 19.84
CA ARG A 83 8.36 -10.68 18.85
C ARG A 83 7.05 -11.43 18.80
N GLU A 84 6.46 -11.77 19.94
CA GLU A 84 5.15 -12.41 19.99
C GLU A 84 4.04 -11.51 19.41
N VAL A 85 4.07 -10.21 19.70
CA VAL A 85 3.16 -9.22 19.10
C VAL A 85 3.40 -9.11 17.60
N CYS A 86 4.65 -9.02 17.15
CA CYS A 86 4.99 -8.98 15.72
C CYS A 86 4.63 -10.28 14.99
N ASP A 87 4.83 -11.44 15.62
CA ASP A 87 4.52 -12.76 15.07
C ASP A 87 3.00 -12.98 15.03
N ARG A 88 2.28 -12.54 16.07
CA ARG A 88 0.81 -12.56 16.11
C ARG A 88 0.22 -11.63 15.05
N GLN A 89 0.73 -10.40 14.97
CA GLN A 89 0.36 -9.46 13.91
C GLN A 89 0.72 -10.06 12.54
N ALA A 90 1.91 -10.61 12.33
CA ALA A 90 2.27 -11.26 11.07
C ALA A 90 1.35 -12.44 10.73
N GLY A 91 0.91 -13.21 11.73
CA GLY A 91 -0.08 -14.27 11.58
C GLY A 91 -1.45 -13.75 11.13
N GLU A 92 -1.93 -12.69 11.76
CA GLU A 92 -3.19 -12.01 11.41
C GLU A 92 -3.13 -11.38 10.01
N LEU A 93 -2.06 -10.65 9.69
CA LEU A 93 -1.85 -10.04 8.39
C LEU A 93 -1.79 -11.09 7.27
N ARG A 94 -1.15 -12.24 7.52
CA ARG A 94 -1.12 -13.37 6.58
C ARG A 94 -2.50 -14.00 6.39
N LYS A 95 -3.27 -14.16 7.47
CA LYS A 95 -4.62 -14.70 7.39
C LYS A 95 -5.50 -13.79 6.51
N ASN A 96 -5.51 -12.49 6.79
CA ASN A 96 -6.28 -11.51 6.01
C ASN A 96 -5.85 -11.47 4.54
N ALA A 97 -4.54 -11.53 4.27
CA ALA A 97 -4.03 -11.58 2.90
C ALA A 97 -4.44 -12.87 2.16
N LYS A 98 -4.49 -14.00 2.86
CA LYS A 98 -4.93 -15.29 2.30
C LYS A 98 -6.42 -15.28 1.98
N ASP A 99 -7.25 -14.74 2.87
CA ASP A 99 -8.68 -14.62 2.65
C ASP A 99 -8.94 -13.73 1.42
N ALA A 100 -8.24 -12.59 1.30
CA ALA A 100 -8.31 -11.72 0.13
C ALA A 100 -7.71 -12.34 -1.15
N ALA A 101 -6.71 -13.23 -1.03
CA ALA A 101 -6.14 -13.95 -2.17
C ALA A 101 -7.11 -15.00 -2.72
N THR A 102 -7.96 -15.58 -1.87
CA THR A 102 -8.89 -16.66 -2.25
C THR A 102 -9.81 -16.22 -3.41
N TRP A 103 -10.41 -15.03 -3.31
CA TRP A 103 -11.22 -14.49 -4.40
C TRP A 103 -10.43 -14.34 -5.72
N ARG A 104 -9.21 -13.78 -5.65
CA ARG A 104 -8.35 -13.56 -6.83
C ARG A 104 -8.01 -14.88 -7.54
N VAL A 105 -7.80 -15.95 -6.77
CA VAL A 105 -7.54 -17.28 -7.32
C VAL A 105 -8.81 -17.89 -7.92
N GLU A 106 -9.87 -17.98 -7.12
CA GLU A 106 -11.08 -18.74 -7.48
C GLU A 106 -11.92 -18.05 -8.55
N GLN A 107 -12.05 -16.73 -8.47
CA GLN A 107 -12.90 -15.92 -9.37
C GLN A 107 -12.06 -15.14 -10.39
N GLY A 108 -10.95 -14.56 -9.93
CA GLY A 108 -10.07 -13.77 -10.78
C GLY A 108 -9.15 -14.59 -11.70
N GLY A 109 -8.94 -15.88 -11.42
CA GLY A 109 -8.02 -16.74 -12.18
C GLY A 109 -6.54 -16.46 -11.95
N TRP A 110 -6.18 -15.79 -10.85
CA TRP A 110 -4.79 -15.46 -10.53
C TRP A 110 -4.03 -16.71 -10.05
N PRO A 111 -2.77 -16.91 -10.44
CA PRO A 111 -1.88 -17.87 -9.80
C PRO A 111 -1.78 -17.56 -8.31
N GLN A 112 -1.94 -18.58 -7.47
CA GLN A 112 -1.94 -18.41 -6.02
C GLN A 112 -0.72 -17.63 -5.48
N PRO A 113 0.52 -17.87 -5.94
CA PRO A 113 1.66 -17.08 -5.45
C PRO A 113 1.56 -15.57 -5.74
N LEU A 114 1.01 -15.19 -6.91
CA LEU A 114 0.82 -13.79 -7.27
C LEU A 114 -0.34 -13.17 -6.48
N ALA A 115 -1.44 -13.91 -6.30
CA ALA A 115 -2.58 -13.45 -5.51
C ALA A 115 -2.19 -13.21 -4.04
N GLU A 116 -1.43 -14.12 -3.43
CA GLU A 116 -0.95 -13.99 -2.05
C GLU A 116 0.02 -12.81 -1.89
N SER A 117 1.00 -12.68 -2.80
CA SER A 117 1.97 -11.58 -2.76
C SER A 117 1.29 -10.23 -2.96
N TYR A 118 0.36 -10.16 -3.91
CA TYR A 118 -0.46 -8.97 -4.15
C TYR A 118 -1.24 -8.56 -2.91
N SER A 119 -2.07 -9.46 -2.37
CA SER A 119 -2.92 -9.18 -1.21
C SER A 119 -2.08 -8.75 -0.01
N PHE A 120 -0.94 -9.42 0.21
CA PHE A 120 -0.04 -9.08 1.30
C PHE A 120 0.58 -7.69 1.13
N LEU A 121 1.10 -7.37 -0.05
CA LEU A 121 1.76 -6.09 -0.32
C LEU A 121 0.76 -4.92 -0.27
N MET A 122 -0.42 -5.08 -0.87
CA MET A 122 -1.43 -4.02 -0.92
C MET A 122 -2.04 -3.72 0.45
N GLN A 123 -2.38 -4.73 1.25
CA GLN A 123 -3.00 -4.52 2.56
C GLN A 123 -2.03 -3.95 3.60
N ASN A 124 -0.73 -4.27 3.49
CA ASN A 124 0.22 -4.02 4.58
C ASN A 124 1.31 -3.02 4.26
N PHE A 125 1.63 -2.82 2.97
CA PHE A 125 2.82 -2.08 2.56
C PHE A 125 2.57 -1.01 1.52
N LYS A 126 1.33 -0.82 1.04
CA LYS A 126 0.99 0.17 0.00
C LYS A 126 1.59 1.56 0.27
N GLU A 127 1.39 2.09 1.48
CA GLU A 127 1.93 3.40 1.89
C GLU A 127 3.46 3.42 1.91
N VAL A 128 4.07 2.35 2.46
CA VAL A 128 5.53 2.21 2.56
C VAL A 128 6.18 2.10 1.19
N LEU A 129 5.52 1.44 0.24
CA LEU A 129 5.98 1.32 -1.15
C LEU A 129 6.00 2.69 -1.84
N GLY A 130 4.97 3.50 -1.64
CA GLY A 130 4.89 4.89 -2.15
C GLY A 130 6.03 5.76 -1.64
N LEU A 131 6.18 5.84 -0.30
CA LEU A 131 7.24 6.61 0.36
C LEU A 131 8.64 6.12 -0.04
N GLY A 132 8.80 4.81 -0.20
CA GLY A 132 10.06 4.21 -0.61
C GLY A 132 10.45 4.61 -2.03
N LEU A 133 9.51 4.65 -2.98
CA LEU A 133 9.81 5.03 -4.35
C LEU A 133 10.10 6.54 -4.47
N GLU A 134 9.34 7.39 -3.78
CA GLU A 134 9.62 8.82 -3.69
C GLU A 134 11.04 9.07 -3.15
N SER A 135 11.38 8.40 -2.05
CA SER A 135 12.72 8.48 -1.46
C SER A 135 13.80 8.00 -2.44
N GLN A 136 13.55 6.93 -3.19
CA GLN A 136 14.49 6.45 -4.21
C GLN A 136 14.68 7.44 -5.35
N LEU A 137 13.61 8.09 -5.81
CA LEU A 137 13.69 9.12 -6.85
C LEU A 137 14.54 10.30 -6.38
N ALA A 138 14.38 10.72 -5.12
CA ALA A 138 15.24 11.74 -4.50
C ALA A 138 16.70 11.27 -4.33
N LEU A 139 16.90 10.00 -3.97
CA LEU A 139 18.20 9.38 -3.67
C LEU A 139 18.92 8.81 -4.90
N ARG A 140 18.40 8.92 -6.13
CA ARG A 140 19.14 8.55 -7.36
C ARG A 140 20.49 9.27 -7.49
N THR A 141 20.66 10.37 -6.76
CA THR A 141 21.93 11.09 -6.56
C THR A 141 22.97 10.33 -5.72
N THR A 142 22.56 9.35 -4.90
CA THR A 142 23.39 8.63 -3.93
C THR A 142 23.56 7.13 -4.21
N GLY A 143 22.80 6.56 -5.16
CA GLY A 143 23.12 5.29 -5.83
C GLY A 143 22.76 3.98 -5.09
N ALA A 144 22.16 4.01 -3.90
CA ALA A 144 21.76 2.79 -3.19
C ALA A 144 20.23 2.62 -3.18
N VAL A 145 19.73 1.70 -4.01
CA VAL A 145 18.32 1.27 -4.04
C VAL A 145 18.16 0.09 -3.09
N SER A 146 17.14 0.09 -2.24
CA SER A 146 16.84 -1.07 -1.38
C SER A 146 16.47 -2.29 -2.24
N PRO A 147 17.20 -3.42 -2.14
CA PRO A 147 16.88 -4.63 -2.89
C PRO A 147 15.48 -5.17 -2.56
N LEU A 148 15.05 -5.03 -1.31
CA LEU A 148 13.73 -5.47 -0.86
C LEU A 148 12.62 -4.64 -1.51
N LEU A 149 12.77 -3.30 -1.58
CA LEU A 149 11.78 -2.48 -2.26
C LEU A 149 11.69 -2.82 -3.75
N THR A 150 12.84 -3.05 -4.38
CA THR A 150 12.90 -3.44 -5.80
C THR A 150 12.20 -4.78 -6.03
N ALA A 151 12.44 -5.77 -5.18
CA ALA A 151 11.79 -7.07 -5.26
C ALA A 151 10.27 -6.96 -5.07
N SER A 152 9.80 -6.21 -4.05
CA SER A 152 8.37 -6.00 -3.81
C SER A 152 7.67 -5.29 -4.96
N LEU A 153 8.29 -4.26 -5.55
CA LEU A 153 7.75 -3.59 -6.73
C LEU A 153 7.70 -4.53 -7.93
N SER A 154 8.73 -5.36 -8.13
CA SER A 154 8.74 -6.37 -9.20
C SER A 154 7.60 -7.37 -9.05
N GLU A 155 7.35 -7.90 -7.84
CA GLU A 155 6.24 -8.83 -7.59
C GLU A 155 4.88 -8.18 -7.84
N LEU A 156 4.69 -6.93 -7.41
CA LEU A 156 3.47 -6.20 -7.74
C LEU A 156 3.33 -6.02 -9.25
N HIS A 157 4.38 -5.61 -9.96
CA HIS A 157 4.34 -5.48 -11.41
C HIS A 157 4.00 -6.80 -12.11
N ASP A 158 4.57 -7.92 -11.67
CA ASP A 158 4.25 -9.25 -12.21
C ASP A 158 2.78 -9.61 -11.97
N ALA A 159 2.27 -9.36 -10.76
CA ALA A 159 0.87 -9.59 -10.41
C ALA A 159 -0.10 -8.71 -11.22
N PHE A 160 0.17 -7.40 -11.31
CA PHE A 160 -0.60 -6.46 -12.10
C PHE A 160 -0.58 -6.80 -13.60
N SER A 161 0.61 -7.12 -14.14
CA SER A 161 0.76 -7.49 -15.55
C SER A 161 -0.01 -8.76 -15.88
N PHE A 162 0.00 -9.74 -14.98
CA PHE A 162 -0.79 -10.96 -15.13
C PHE A 162 -2.29 -10.64 -15.13
N ALA A 163 -2.77 -9.87 -14.14
CA ALA A 163 -4.17 -9.48 -14.02
C ALA A 163 -4.66 -8.69 -15.24
N ALA A 164 -3.86 -7.73 -15.71
CA ALA A 164 -4.16 -6.90 -16.88
C ALA A 164 -4.40 -7.74 -18.15
N ARG A 165 -3.74 -8.89 -18.28
CA ARG A 165 -3.92 -9.82 -19.42
C ARG A 165 -5.16 -10.69 -19.33
N LEU A 166 -5.66 -10.95 -18.12
CA LEU A 166 -6.89 -11.72 -17.92
C LEU A 166 -8.14 -10.87 -18.20
N GLN A 167 -8.05 -9.58 -17.93
CA GLN A 167 -9.14 -8.65 -18.12
C GLN A 167 -9.48 -8.50 -19.62
N ARG A 168 -10.77 -8.60 -19.95
CA ARG A 168 -11.25 -8.62 -21.35
C ARG A 168 -11.82 -7.28 -21.83
N SER A 169 -12.15 -6.40 -20.90
CA SER A 169 -12.76 -5.10 -21.17
C SER A 169 -12.06 -4.03 -20.35
N PRO A 170 -12.02 -2.77 -20.83
CA PRO A 170 -11.58 -1.65 -20.01
C PRO A 170 -12.35 -1.62 -18.70
N ALA A 171 -11.67 -1.21 -17.62
CA ALA A 171 -12.37 -0.96 -16.36
C ALA A 171 -13.44 0.13 -16.59
N PRO A 172 -14.62 0.01 -15.97
CA PRO A 172 -15.56 1.12 -15.91
C PRO A 172 -14.92 2.33 -15.20
N PRO A 173 -15.54 3.52 -15.28
CA PRO A 173 -15.13 4.64 -14.45
C PRO A 173 -15.07 4.23 -12.97
N ALA A 174 -13.89 4.35 -12.40
CA ALA A 174 -13.64 4.09 -10.98
C ALA A 174 -13.29 5.41 -10.30
N TYR A 175 -13.56 5.51 -9.00
CA TYR A 175 -13.49 6.76 -8.26
C TYR A 175 -12.66 6.59 -6.99
N ARG A 176 -12.02 7.68 -6.57
CA ARG A 176 -11.36 7.79 -5.27
C ARG A 176 -11.33 9.25 -4.81
N HIS A 177 -11.37 9.50 -3.51
CA HIS A 177 -11.11 10.84 -2.96
C HIS A 177 -9.63 11.24 -3.10
N LEU A 178 -9.39 12.50 -3.44
CA LEU A 178 -8.05 13.04 -3.63
C LEU A 178 -7.29 13.22 -2.30
N HIS A 179 -7.94 13.84 -1.31
CA HIS A 179 -7.34 14.30 -0.06
C HIS A 179 -7.93 13.61 1.16
N GLY A 180 -7.27 13.76 2.31
CA GLY A 180 -7.72 13.19 3.59
C GLY A 180 -7.19 11.78 3.83
N GLN A 181 -7.62 11.17 4.94
CA GLN A 181 -7.13 9.86 5.33
C GLN A 181 -7.47 8.82 4.25
N PHE A 182 -6.47 8.04 3.84
CA PHE A 182 -6.56 7.05 2.77
C PHE A 182 -6.89 7.62 1.37
N GLY A 183 -6.83 8.94 1.20
CA GLY A 183 -6.94 9.61 -0.10
C GLY A 183 -5.72 9.33 -0.97
N LEU A 184 -5.80 9.72 -2.24
CA LEU A 184 -4.71 9.53 -3.18
C LEU A 184 -3.44 10.28 -2.77
N ALA A 185 -3.56 11.57 -2.44
CA ALA A 185 -2.45 12.42 -2.02
C ALA A 185 -1.84 12.01 -0.67
N PHE A 186 -2.61 11.30 0.17
CA PHE A 186 -2.10 10.73 1.42
C PHE A 186 -1.14 9.56 1.16
N ASN A 187 -1.49 8.68 0.21
CA ASN A 187 -0.69 7.51 -0.13
C ASN A 187 0.48 7.84 -1.08
N ASP A 188 0.30 8.86 -1.91
CA ASP A 188 1.26 9.27 -2.93
C ASP A 188 1.14 10.79 -3.18
N PRO A 189 2.02 11.61 -2.59
CA PRO A 189 1.91 13.06 -2.62
C PRO A 189 1.88 13.69 -4.01
N VAL A 190 2.34 12.97 -5.06
CA VAL A 190 2.30 13.46 -6.45
C VAL A 190 0.88 13.76 -6.92
N TRP A 191 -0.14 13.13 -6.32
CA TRP A 191 -1.54 13.38 -6.66
C TRP A 191 -2.00 14.81 -6.33
N ALA A 192 -1.35 15.49 -5.39
CA ALA A 192 -1.63 16.89 -5.08
C ALA A 192 -1.38 17.83 -6.29
N MET A 193 -0.65 17.37 -7.33
CA MET A 193 -0.52 18.11 -8.59
C MET A 193 -1.87 18.32 -9.31
N LEU A 194 -2.90 17.53 -8.99
CA LEU A 194 -4.23 17.77 -9.56
C LEU A 194 -4.88 19.05 -9.05
N ASP A 195 -4.50 19.55 -7.87
CA ASP A 195 -5.06 20.81 -7.35
C ASP A 195 -4.71 21.99 -8.27
N SER A 196 -3.56 21.94 -8.97
CA SER A 196 -3.20 22.97 -9.95
C SER A 196 -3.84 22.77 -11.32
N ALA A 197 -4.48 21.63 -11.60
CA ALA A 197 -5.11 21.35 -12.89
C ALA A 197 -6.35 22.22 -13.14
N ALA A 198 -7.01 22.72 -12.09
CA ALA A 198 -8.16 23.60 -12.21
C ALA A 198 -7.81 24.97 -12.82
N ASP A 199 -6.59 25.45 -12.56
CA ASP A 199 -6.12 26.77 -12.98
C ASP A 199 -5.11 26.70 -14.13
N ALA A 200 -4.72 25.50 -14.56
CA ALA A 200 -3.66 25.32 -15.56
C ALA A 200 -4.18 25.48 -17.00
N GLU A 201 -3.45 26.26 -17.80
CA GLU A 201 -3.63 26.27 -19.27
C GLU A 201 -3.11 24.98 -19.92
N GLU A 202 -2.21 24.26 -19.25
CA GLU A 202 -1.59 23.03 -19.73
C GLU A 202 -2.13 21.78 -19.01
N THR A 203 -2.20 20.68 -19.75
CA THR A 203 -2.61 19.37 -19.22
C THR A 203 -1.63 18.85 -18.17
N VAL A 204 -2.09 18.68 -16.93
CA VAL A 204 -1.30 18.08 -15.85
C VAL A 204 -1.04 16.60 -16.13
N THR A 205 0.23 16.20 -16.13
CA THR A 205 0.68 14.82 -16.33
C THR A 205 1.74 14.43 -15.32
N PHE A 206 1.62 13.26 -14.70
CA PHE A 206 2.61 12.74 -13.75
C PHE A 206 2.64 11.21 -13.77
N ARG A 207 3.49 10.61 -12.92
CA ARG A 207 3.55 9.17 -12.69
C ARG A 207 3.26 8.87 -11.23
N THR A 208 2.51 7.79 -10.96
CA THR A 208 2.29 7.33 -9.59
C THR A 208 3.57 6.77 -8.99
N HIS A 209 3.72 6.92 -7.68
CA HIS A 209 4.77 6.28 -6.90
C HIS A 209 4.27 5.09 -6.09
N ALA A 210 2.99 5.12 -5.71
CA ALA A 210 2.34 4.02 -5.01
C ALA A 210 1.35 3.28 -5.92
N PRO A 211 1.00 2.04 -5.59
CA PRO A 211 -0.22 1.44 -6.10
C PRO A 211 -1.42 2.32 -5.72
N VAL A 212 -2.38 2.43 -6.64
CA VAL A 212 -3.61 3.23 -6.42
C VAL A 212 -4.80 2.30 -6.44
N GLU A 213 -5.75 2.53 -5.54
CA GLU A 213 -7.01 1.79 -5.45
C GLU A 213 -8.16 2.74 -5.73
N ALA A 214 -9.10 2.30 -6.55
CA ALA A 214 -10.31 3.03 -6.88
C ALA A 214 -11.50 2.07 -6.95
N SER A 215 -12.69 2.58 -6.64
CA SER A 215 -13.92 1.80 -6.63
C SER A 215 -14.84 2.21 -7.77
N ALA A 216 -15.41 1.23 -8.47
CA ALA A 216 -16.50 1.45 -9.41
C ALA A 216 -17.88 1.19 -8.78
N ASP A 217 -17.94 1.02 -7.45
CA ASP A 217 -19.20 0.86 -6.73
C ASP A 217 -19.94 2.20 -6.60
N GLU A 218 -21.22 2.23 -7.00
CA GLU A 218 -22.04 3.44 -6.92
C GLU A 218 -22.24 3.94 -5.48
N ARG A 219 -22.16 3.06 -4.48
CA ARG A 219 -22.27 3.41 -3.06
C ARG A 219 -21.08 4.23 -2.56
N CYS A 220 -19.95 4.22 -3.29
CA CYS A 220 -18.81 5.07 -2.99
C CYS A 220 -19.06 6.54 -3.32
N LEU A 221 -20.16 6.91 -3.98
CA LEU A 221 -20.45 8.29 -4.37
C LEU A 221 -21.76 8.75 -3.77
N THR A 222 -21.70 9.87 -3.05
CA THR A 222 -22.84 10.50 -2.39
C THR A 222 -23.02 11.92 -2.92
N ALA A 223 -24.13 12.56 -2.56
CA ALA A 223 -24.36 13.96 -2.90
C ALA A 223 -23.27 14.90 -2.35
N THR A 224 -22.53 14.49 -1.32
CA THR A 224 -21.50 15.29 -0.65
C THR A 224 -20.07 14.90 -1.02
N GLY A 225 -19.86 13.87 -1.84
CA GLY A 225 -18.53 13.46 -2.31
C GLY A 225 -18.32 11.95 -2.31
N TYR A 226 -17.09 11.51 -2.01
CA TYR A 226 -16.73 10.10 -1.98
C TYR A 226 -16.88 9.51 -0.56
N ALA A 227 -17.49 8.33 -0.48
CA ALA A 227 -17.62 7.52 0.73
C ALA A 227 -16.71 6.29 0.62
N THR A 228 -15.81 6.13 1.59
CA THR A 228 -14.87 5.00 1.63
C THR A 228 -15.57 3.77 2.22
N PRO A 229 -15.43 2.58 1.61
CA PRO A 229 -15.90 1.34 2.21
C PRO A 229 -15.04 1.02 3.44
N ILE A 230 -15.70 0.78 4.57
CA ILE A 230 -15.07 0.44 5.85
C ILE A 230 -15.67 -0.87 6.32
N GLN A 231 -14.81 -1.87 6.45
CA GLN A 231 -15.14 -3.12 7.08
C GLN A 231 -14.95 -2.99 8.60
N TYR A 232 -16.04 -3.15 9.34
CA TYR A 232 -16.03 -3.12 10.80
C TYR A 232 -15.78 -4.52 11.36
N ALA A 233 -14.78 -4.64 12.25
CA ALA A 233 -14.37 -5.92 12.83
C ALA A 233 -15.39 -6.54 13.80
N ASP A 234 -16.33 -5.73 14.32
CA ASP A 234 -17.28 -6.10 15.37
C ASP A 234 -18.68 -6.47 14.84
N GLN A 235 -18.90 -6.37 13.53
CA GLN A 235 -20.19 -6.64 12.88
C GLN A 235 -20.03 -7.76 11.86
N ASP A 236 -21.15 -8.32 11.38
CA ASP A 236 -21.29 -9.54 10.56
C ASP A 236 -20.60 -9.51 9.17
N GLY A 237 -19.43 -8.88 9.05
CA GLY A 237 -18.74 -8.60 7.80
C GLY A 237 -19.33 -7.42 7.02
N THR A 238 -20.30 -6.70 7.59
CA THR A 238 -20.99 -5.60 6.90
C THR A 238 -20.03 -4.46 6.55
N ILE A 239 -19.91 -4.18 5.26
CA ILE A 239 -19.20 -3.00 4.75
C ILE A 239 -20.12 -1.78 4.91
N ARG A 240 -19.62 -0.73 5.56
CA ARG A 240 -20.29 0.56 5.65
C ARG A 240 -19.54 1.59 4.82
N TYR A 241 -20.29 2.45 4.14
CA TYR A 241 -19.72 3.50 3.31
C TYR A 241 -19.70 4.80 4.11
N GLU A 242 -18.51 5.30 4.41
CA GLU A 242 -18.33 6.47 5.27
C GLU A 242 -17.59 7.59 4.56
N GLN A 243 -18.18 8.78 4.64
CA GLN A 243 -17.54 9.99 4.15
C GLN A 243 -16.61 10.57 5.23
N ARG A 244 -15.31 10.53 4.98
CA ARG A 244 -14.28 11.10 5.87
C ARG A 244 -13.88 12.48 5.38
N GLY A 245 -14.77 13.45 5.56
CA GLY A 245 -14.56 14.86 5.22
C GLY A 245 -14.99 15.24 3.81
N THR A 246 -14.71 16.49 3.44
CA THR A 246 -14.93 17.02 2.10
C THR A 246 -13.62 16.93 1.31
N SER A 247 -13.62 16.15 0.24
CA SER A 247 -12.51 16.06 -0.70
C SER A 247 -13.07 16.06 -2.11
N ASP A 248 -12.30 16.63 -3.02
CA ASP A 248 -12.52 16.43 -4.45
C ASP A 248 -12.32 14.96 -4.81
N VAL A 249 -12.93 14.57 -5.92
CA VAL A 249 -12.97 13.20 -6.41
C VAL A 249 -12.10 13.08 -7.67
N VAL A 250 -11.42 11.96 -7.80
CA VAL A 250 -10.72 11.58 -9.03
C VAL A 250 -11.49 10.45 -9.70
N CYS A 251 -11.86 10.67 -10.96
CA CYS A 251 -12.49 9.67 -11.83
C CYS A 251 -11.43 9.10 -12.77
N PHE A 252 -11.19 7.80 -12.68
CA PHE A 252 -10.20 7.10 -13.47
C PHE A 252 -10.82 6.52 -14.74
N LEU A 253 -10.32 6.95 -15.89
CA LEU A 253 -10.65 6.37 -17.19
C LEU A 253 -9.56 5.39 -17.60
N SER A 254 -9.90 4.10 -17.56
CA SER A 254 -9.02 3.04 -18.05
C SER A 254 -8.98 3.08 -19.58
N ALA A 255 -7.78 3.18 -20.14
CA ALA A 255 -7.60 3.12 -21.58
C ALA A 255 -7.96 1.72 -22.13
N ALA A 256 -8.25 1.67 -23.43
CA ALA A 256 -8.26 0.40 -24.16
C ALA A 256 -6.89 -0.29 -24.04
N VAL A 257 -6.85 -1.60 -24.33
CA VAL A 257 -5.61 -2.37 -24.29
C VAL A 257 -4.51 -1.68 -25.10
N ASP A 258 -3.33 -1.60 -24.51
CA ASP A 258 -2.16 -1.09 -25.21
C ASP A 258 -1.64 -2.10 -26.24
N ARG A 259 -0.51 -1.78 -26.89
CA ARG A 259 0.13 -2.66 -27.88
C ARG A 259 0.57 -4.01 -27.31
N GLN A 260 0.75 -4.11 -26.01
CA GLN A 260 1.16 -5.31 -25.29
C GLN A 260 -0.03 -6.07 -24.69
N GLY A 261 -1.25 -5.56 -24.90
CA GLY A 261 -2.49 -6.17 -24.43
C GLY A 261 -2.85 -5.81 -22.99
N PHE A 262 -2.26 -4.77 -22.41
CA PHE A 262 -2.49 -4.41 -21.01
C PHE A 262 -3.58 -3.34 -20.87
N HIS A 263 -4.56 -3.61 -20.01
CA HIS A 263 -5.45 -2.58 -19.48
C HIS A 263 -4.72 -1.74 -18.42
N SER A 264 -5.11 -0.47 -18.32
CA SER A 264 -4.42 0.47 -17.42
C SER A 264 -4.80 0.27 -15.96
N MET A 265 -6.10 0.11 -15.70
CA MET A 265 -6.63 -0.35 -14.41
C MET A 265 -6.97 -1.83 -14.48
N VAL A 266 -6.63 -2.58 -13.43
CA VAL A 266 -6.94 -4.01 -13.33
C VAL A 266 -7.96 -4.25 -12.23
N GLN A 267 -8.89 -5.16 -12.47
CA GLN A 267 -9.84 -5.59 -11.45
C GLN A 267 -9.14 -6.49 -10.43
N THR A 268 -9.21 -6.12 -9.15
CA THR A 268 -8.51 -6.83 -8.07
C THR A 268 -9.45 -7.36 -7.00
N LEU A 269 -10.68 -6.86 -6.96
CA LEU A 269 -11.78 -7.41 -6.18
C LEU A 269 -13.09 -7.20 -6.95
N HIS A 270 -13.92 -8.23 -7.01
CA HIS A 270 -15.29 -8.11 -7.50
C HIS A 270 -16.18 -9.11 -6.80
N ASP A 271 -16.86 -8.62 -5.77
CA ASP A 271 -17.93 -9.36 -5.13
C ASP A 271 -19.26 -8.59 -5.28
N GLU A 272 -20.32 -9.11 -4.66
CA GLU A 272 -21.64 -8.49 -4.68
C GLU A 272 -21.66 -7.09 -4.03
N ASN A 273 -20.63 -6.78 -3.24
CA ASN A 273 -20.55 -5.61 -2.37
C ASN A 273 -19.50 -4.57 -2.80
N GLU A 274 -18.59 -4.93 -3.70
CA GLU A 274 -17.51 -4.04 -4.11
C GLU A 274 -16.93 -4.43 -5.48
N ALA A 275 -16.66 -3.41 -6.29
CA ALA A 275 -15.92 -3.53 -7.54
C ALA A 275 -14.65 -2.67 -7.47
N GLN A 276 -13.55 -3.27 -6.99
CA GLN A 276 -12.27 -2.59 -6.81
C GLN A 276 -11.38 -2.76 -8.03
N TYR A 277 -10.78 -1.65 -8.45
CA TYR A 277 -9.81 -1.57 -9.52
C TYR A 277 -8.55 -0.87 -9.05
N ASP A 278 -7.42 -1.47 -9.36
CA ASP A 278 -6.13 -0.98 -8.91
C ASP A 278 -5.22 -0.63 -10.08
N LEU A 279 -4.30 0.29 -9.82
CA LEU A 279 -3.27 0.78 -10.71
C LEU A 279 -1.90 0.46 -10.12
N PRO A 280 -0.93 0.01 -10.94
CA PRO A 280 0.41 -0.25 -10.46
C PRO A 280 1.12 1.06 -10.07
N PRO A 281 2.21 0.97 -9.29
CA PRO A 281 3.16 2.07 -9.19
C PRO A 281 3.79 2.35 -10.57
N GLY A 282 4.19 3.61 -10.80
CA GLY A 282 4.79 4.05 -12.06
C GLY A 282 3.82 4.28 -13.22
N ALA A 283 2.51 4.07 -13.01
CA ALA A 283 1.48 4.35 -14.00
C ALA A 283 1.49 5.83 -14.39
N LYS A 284 1.32 6.13 -15.69
CA LYS A 284 1.19 7.51 -16.17
C LYS A 284 -0.25 7.97 -15.93
N VAL A 285 -0.39 9.18 -15.38
CA VAL A 285 -1.67 9.86 -15.15
C VAL A 285 -1.69 11.15 -15.96
N GLU A 286 -2.79 11.40 -16.66
CA GLU A 286 -3.06 12.61 -17.44
C GLU A 286 -4.43 13.17 -17.02
N CYS A 287 -4.49 14.39 -16.49
CA CYS A 287 -5.77 15.04 -16.16
C CYS A 287 -6.41 15.57 -17.44
N VAL A 288 -7.52 14.97 -17.88
CA VAL A 288 -8.14 15.29 -19.17
C VAL A 288 -9.31 16.25 -19.06
N ARG A 289 -9.94 16.33 -17.88
CA ARG A 289 -11.08 17.21 -17.62
C ARG A 289 -11.20 17.48 -16.13
N VAL A 290 -11.58 18.70 -15.80
CA VAL A 290 -11.97 19.12 -14.45
C VAL A 290 -13.43 19.55 -14.52
N ASP A 291 -14.29 18.91 -13.74
CA ASP A 291 -15.70 19.23 -13.64
C ASP A 291 -16.00 19.89 -12.29
N GLU A 292 -16.68 21.04 -12.31
CA GLU A 292 -17.00 21.82 -11.11
C GLU A 292 -18.11 21.18 -10.24
N PRO A 293 -18.22 21.54 -8.95
CA PRO A 293 -19.26 21.04 -8.07
C PRO A 293 -20.67 21.12 -8.67
N GLY A 294 -21.38 20.00 -8.68
CA GLY A 294 -22.75 19.91 -9.20
C GLY A 294 -22.90 19.94 -10.73
N THR A 295 -21.81 20.08 -11.50
CA THR A 295 -21.85 20.05 -12.97
C THR A 295 -21.59 18.67 -13.57
N TRP A 296 -21.16 17.71 -12.75
CA TRP A 296 -20.91 16.33 -13.17
C TRP A 296 -21.86 15.34 -12.52
N GLU A 297 -22.01 14.20 -13.18
CA GLU A 297 -22.85 13.09 -12.76
C GLU A 297 -22.00 11.82 -12.74
N ALA A 298 -22.02 11.14 -11.59
CA ALA A 298 -21.38 9.86 -11.39
C ALA A 298 -22.15 8.73 -12.08
N PHE A 299 -21.52 7.58 -12.25
CA PHE A 299 -22.25 6.35 -12.55
C PHE A 299 -23.28 6.08 -11.43
N GLY A 300 -24.53 5.79 -11.81
CA GLY A 300 -25.67 5.71 -10.88
C GLY A 300 -26.51 7.00 -10.74
N GLY A 301 -26.13 8.09 -11.42
CA GLY A 301 -26.94 9.32 -11.51
C GLY A 301 -26.76 10.31 -10.38
N VAL A 302 -25.83 10.06 -9.44
CA VAL A 302 -25.52 10.96 -8.32
C VAL A 302 -24.75 12.19 -8.83
N ARG A 303 -25.06 13.38 -8.29
CA ARG A 303 -24.36 14.63 -8.59
C ARG A 303 -23.68 15.19 -7.34
N PRO A 304 -22.38 14.88 -7.11
CA PRO A 304 -21.69 15.31 -5.90
C PRO A 304 -21.43 16.83 -5.87
N SER A 305 -21.45 17.41 -4.68
CA SER A 305 -21.17 18.83 -4.41
C SER A 305 -19.66 19.13 -4.27
N CYS A 306 -18.81 18.40 -4.98
CA CYS A 306 -17.35 18.56 -4.98
C CYS A 306 -16.84 18.53 -6.42
N ARG A 307 -15.60 18.95 -6.66
CA ARG A 307 -15.00 18.90 -7.99
C ARG A 307 -14.64 17.46 -8.36
N CYS A 308 -14.66 17.15 -9.66
CA CYS A 308 -14.17 15.89 -10.19
C CYS A 308 -13.01 16.10 -11.17
N TYR A 309 -11.87 15.51 -10.86
CA TYR A 309 -10.74 15.39 -11.77
C TYR A 309 -10.87 14.09 -12.57
N THR A 310 -11.23 14.19 -13.84
CA THR A 310 -11.22 13.02 -14.73
C THR A 310 -9.81 12.82 -15.26
N VAL A 311 -9.23 11.65 -14.97
CA VAL A 311 -7.86 11.30 -15.37
C VAL A 311 -7.86 10.12 -16.32
N ARG A 312 -7.05 10.19 -17.37
CA ARG A 312 -6.66 9.03 -18.18
C ARG A 312 -5.42 8.41 -17.56
N VAL A 313 -5.48 7.10 -17.36
CA VAL A 313 -4.35 6.33 -16.83
C VAL A 313 -3.78 5.41 -17.89
N THR A 314 -2.47 5.19 -17.86
CA THR A 314 -1.77 4.30 -18.78
C THR A 314 -0.76 3.43 -18.03
N TYR A 315 -0.83 2.12 -18.27
CA TYR A 315 0.15 1.16 -17.75
C TYR A 315 1.51 1.42 -18.40
N MET A 316 2.55 1.59 -17.59
CA MET A 316 3.92 1.78 -18.06
C MET A 316 4.73 0.57 -17.60
N CYS A 317 4.78 -0.44 -18.44
CA CYS A 317 5.62 -1.63 -18.29
C CYS A 317 7.07 -1.36 -18.68
#